data_AF-T0ZGQ4-F1
#
_entry.id   AF-T0ZGQ4-F1
#
_cell.length_a   1.000
_cell.length_b   1.000
_cell.length_c   1.000
_cell.angle_alpha   90.00
_cell.angle_beta   90.00
_cell.angle_gamma   90.00
#
_symmetry.space_group_name_H-M   'P 1'
#
loop_
_entity.id
_entity.type
_entity.pdbx_description
1 polymer ?
#
loop_
_entity_poly.entity_id
_entity_poly.type
_entity_poly.pdbx_seq_one_letter_code
_entity_poly.pdbx_strand_id
1 'polypeptide(L)'
;GTHPGMVLDIDAVVPTATDAQTQRALDYMGLRAGSRLAGTPVDVVFVGSCTNGRLSDLRAAAAVLRGRRVAGSVRMLVVPGSAAVKRAAEQEGLDAVFRAAGAEWREPGCSMCIAMNGDLVAPGQLAVSTSNRNFEGRQGPGARTVLASPASAAAAAVAGMHRRSARVSGRGGRGMNPIRHLHARTVVLAHENIDTDRIIPRASSPPPARSGLGRHAFQDWRYRSDGTPDPAFVLNQPEAQGCEILVAGRNFGCGSSREHAPWALLDAGLRVVISSEIADIFRSNALKNGLLAITVDAA
;
A
#
# COMPACT_ATOMS: atom_id res chain seq x y z
N GLY A 1 -7.07 -1.08 -15.17
CA GLY A 1 -7.79 -0.06 -15.96
C GLY A 1 -7.09 1.27 -15.85
N THR A 2 -7.82 2.37 -16.04
CA THR A 2 -7.25 3.73 -16.16
C THR A 2 -7.38 4.57 -14.89
N HIS A 3 -7.77 3.96 -13.76
CA HIS A 3 -7.71 4.57 -12.44
C HIS A 3 -7.54 3.49 -11.35
N PRO A 4 -7.15 3.85 -10.11
CA PRO A 4 -6.81 2.88 -9.06
C PRO A 4 -7.94 1.96 -8.61
N GLY A 5 -9.20 2.29 -8.92
CA GLY A 5 -10.37 1.48 -8.59
C GLY A 5 -10.60 0.31 -9.56
N MET A 6 -9.99 0.34 -10.75
CA MET A 6 -10.10 -0.74 -11.74
C MET A 6 -8.99 -1.77 -11.55
N VAL A 7 -9.26 -2.71 -10.65
CA VAL A 7 -8.30 -3.75 -10.20
C VAL A 7 -8.68 -5.11 -10.75
N LEU A 8 -7.66 -5.88 -11.16
CA LEU A 8 -7.75 -7.29 -11.51
C LEU A 8 -6.57 -8.01 -10.87
N ASP A 9 -6.78 -9.27 -10.49
CA ASP A 9 -5.67 -10.15 -10.14
C ASP A 9 -4.76 -10.38 -11.36
N ILE A 10 -3.46 -10.58 -11.11
CA ILE A 10 -2.47 -10.80 -12.17
C ILE A 10 -2.79 -12.03 -13.04
N ASP A 11 -3.40 -13.05 -12.43
CA ASP A 11 -3.76 -14.31 -13.07
C ASP A 11 -5.20 -14.28 -13.63
N ALA A 12 -5.92 -13.16 -13.46
CA ALA A 12 -7.29 -13.01 -13.94
C ALA A 12 -7.37 -12.85 -15.46
N VAL A 13 -8.52 -13.22 -15.98
CA VAL A 13 -8.92 -12.98 -17.37
C VAL A 13 -9.49 -11.56 -17.46
N VAL A 14 -9.08 -10.83 -18.50
CA VAL A 14 -9.62 -9.50 -18.79
C VAL A 14 -11.13 -9.62 -19.05
N PRO A 15 -11.98 -8.90 -18.29
CA PRO A 15 -13.43 -9.03 -18.41
C PRO A 15 -13.93 -8.43 -19.73
N THR A 16 -15.07 -8.92 -20.20
CA THR A 16 -15.85 -8.25 -21.24
C THR A 16 -16.41 -6.95 -20.68
N ALA A 17 -16.34 -5.87 -21.45
CA ALA A 17 -16.91 -4.60 -21.03
C ALA A 17 -18.44 -4.70 -20.89
N THR A 18 -18.97 -4.24 -19.75
CA THR A 18 -20.41 -4.16 -19.49
C THR A 18 -20.98 -2.76 -19.71
N ASP A 19 -20.12 -1.76 -19.89
CA ASP A 19 -20.49 -0.36 -20.10
C ASP A 19 -19.42 0.38 -20.94
N ALA A 20 -19.77 1.58 -21.40
CA ALA A 20 -18.89 2.41 -22.24
C ALA A 20 -17.61 2.87 -21.51
N GLN A 21 -17.63 2.99 -20.18
CA GLN A 21 -16.45 3.38 -19.40
C GLN A 21 -15.42 2.25 -19.37
N THR A 22 -15.88 1.02 -19.14
CA THR A 22 -15.07 -0.18 -19.15
C THR A 22 -14.49 -0.43 -20.53
N GLN A 23 -15.29 -0.24 -21.60
CA GLN A 23 -14.79 -0.37 -22.97
C GLN A 23 -13.66 0.63 -23.26
N ARG A 24 -13.86 1.93 -22.94
CA ARG A 24 -12.80 2.95 -23.09
C ARG A 24 -11.54 2.61 -22.32
N ALA A 25 -11.65 2.07 -21.10
CA ALA A 25 -10.50 1.67 -20.30
C ALA A 25 -9.75 0.47 -20.93
N LEU A 26 -10.47 -0.49 -21.51
CA LEU A 26 -9.86 -1.61 -22.24
C LEU A 26 -9.13 -1.12 -23.49
N ASP A 27 -9.77 -0.25 -24.27
CA ASP A 27 -9.20 0.34 -25.49
C ASP A 27 -7.94 1.12 -25.17
N TYR A 28 -7.98 1.99 -24.14
CA TYR A 28 -6.82 2.75 -23.68
C TYR A 28 -5.66 1.84 -23.25
N MET A 29 -5.96 0.80 -22.48
CA MET A 29 -4.95 -0.16 -22.02
C MET A 29 -4.49 -1.11 -23.14
N GLY A 30 -5.14 -1.12 -24.30
CA GLY A 30 -4.88 -2.06 -25.39
C GLY A 30 -5.13 -3.51 -24.96
N LEU A 31 -6.09 -3.73 -24.06
CA LEU A 31 -6.43 -5.05 -23.52
C LEU A 31 -7.63 -5.63 -24.26
N ARG A 32 -7.55 -6.91 -24.63
CA ARG A 32 -8.66 -7.64 -25.24
C ARG A 32 -9.40 -8.45 -24.19
N ALA A 33 -10.73 -8.39 -24.19
CA ALA A 33 -11.55 -9.26 -23.35
C ALA A 33 -11.19 -10.74 -23.60
N GLY A 34 -11.18 -11.56 -22.54
CA GLY A 34 -10.80 -12.96 -22.62
C GLY A 34 -9.28 -13.23 -22.61
N SER A 35 -8.44 -12.20 -22.77
CA SER A 35 -6.98 -12.35 -22.65
C SER A 35 -6.53 -12.41 -21.19
N ARG A 36 -5.32 -12.94 -20.95
CA ARG A 36 -4.66 -12.89 -19.63
C ARG A 36 -3.78 -11.66 -19.53
N LEU A 37 -3.76 -11.05 -18.34
CA LEU A 37 -2.83 -9.95 -18.05
C LEU A 37 -1.38 -10.43 -17.95
N ALA A 38 -1.19 -11.60 -17.32
CA ALA A 38 0.12 -12.25 -17.26
C ALA A 38 0.66 -12.55 -18.67
N GLY A 39 1.94 -12.24 -18.89
CA GLY A 39 2.61 -12.40 -20.18
C GLY A 39 2.56 -11.17 -21.09
N THR A 40 1.78 -10.14 -20.74
CA THR A 40 1.78 -8.87 -21.50
C THR A 40 3.16 -8.23 -21.45
N PRO A 41 3.81 -7.92 -22.58
CA PRO A 41 5.12 -7.25 -22.60
C PRO A 41 5.09 -5.92 -21.84
N VAL A 42 6.19 -5.63 -21.13
CA VAL A 42 6.37 -4.39 -20.37
C VAL A 42 7.50 -3.60 -21.00
N ASP A 43 7.33 -2.30 -21.12
CA ASP A 43 8.33 -1.41 -21.71
C ASP A 43 9.08 -0.63 -20.62
N VAL A 44 8.36 -0.19 -19.58
CA VAL A 44 8.91 0.67 -18.54
C VAL A 44 8.53 0.13 -17.15
N VAL A 45 9.47 0.16 -16.21
CA VAL A 45 9.23 -0.18 -14.81
C VAL A 45 9.67 0.96 -13.92
N PHE A 46 8.82 1.35 -12.98
CA PHE A 46 9.12 2.39 -12.01
C PHE A 46 8.90 1.92 -10.58
N VAL A 47 9.96 2.04 -9.77
CA VAL A 47 9.92 1.76 -8.33
C VAL A 47 10.28 3.03 -7.58
N GLY A 48 9.43 3.47 -6.66
CA GLY A 48 9.78 4.55 -5.74
C GLY A 48 8.76 5.67 -5.56
N SER A 49 9.27 6.90 -5.53
CA SER A 49 8.56 8.12 -5.12
C SER A 49 8.11 8.10 -3.66
N CYS A 50 7.27 9.06 -3.26
CA CYS A 50 6.72 9.15 -1.91
C CYS A 50 5.85 7.94 -1.52
N THR A 51 5.32 7.19 -2.50
CA THR A 51 4.40 6.07 -2.23
C THR A 51 5.15 4.80 -1.84
N ASN A 52 6.13 4.36 -2.65
CA ASN A 52 6.82 3.09 -2.47
C ASN A 52 8.35 3.25 -2.61
N GLY A 53 8.87 4.38 -2.12
CA GLY A 53 10.30 4.69 -2.08
C GLY A 53 10.89 4.61 -0.67
N ARG A 54 10.26 3.88 0.27
CA ARG A 54 10.82 3.65 1.61
C ARG A 54 11.99 2.66 1.52
N LEU A 55 12.87 2.67 2.52
CA LEU A 55 14.02 1.76 2.56
C LEU A 55 13.58 0.27 2.47
N SER A 56 12.48 -0.09 3.13
CA SER A 56 11.89 -1.44 3.04
C SER A 56 11.42 -1.81 1.63
N ASP A 57 10.89 -0.84 0.88
CA ASP A 57 10.39 -1.05 -0.48
C ASP A 57 11.56 -1.28 -1.45
N LEU A 58 12.61 -0.47 -1.30
CA LEU A 58 13.86 -0.63 -2.04
C LEU A 58 14.52 -1.98 -1.75
N ARG A 59 14.58 -2.41 -0.49
CA ARG A 59 15.06 -3.75 -0.12
C ARG A 59 14.24 -4.86 -0.77
N ALA A 60 12.91 -4.73 -0.84
CA ALA A 60 12.04 -5.70 -1.48
C ALA A 60 12.31 -5.82 -3.00
N ALA A 61 12.48 -4.69 -3.68
CA ALA A 61 12.86 -4.67 -5.10
C ALA A 61 14.29 -5.22 -5.33
N ALA A 62 15.25 -4.83 -4.49
CA ALA A 62 16.63 -5.29 -4.58
C ALA A 62 16.77 -6.80 -4.31
N ALA A 63 15.97 -7.36 -3.39
CA ALA A 63 15.92 -8.81 -3.15
C ALA A 63 15.48 -9.56 -4.41
N VAL A 64 14.64 -8.95 -5.25
CA VAL A 64 14.33 -9.50 -6.56
C VAL A 64 15.52 -9.30 -7.50
N LEU A 65 16.06 -8.09 -7.64
CA LEU A 65 17.08 -7.83 -8.68
C LEU A 65 18.46 -8.45 -8.40
N ARG A 66 18.77 -8.84 -7.17
CA ARG A 66 20.09 -9.40 -6.81
C ARG A 66 20.45 -10.61 -7.68
N GLY A 67 21.59 -10.51 -8.36
CA GLY A 67 22.10 -11.55 -9.27
C GLY A 67 21.31 -11.72 -10.57
N ARG A 68 20.37 -10.80 -10.87
CA ARG A 68 19.54 -10.83 -12.08
C ARG A 68 19.71 -9.53 -12.86
N ARG A 69 19.33 -9.55 -14.13
CA ARG A 69 19.31 -8.36 -15.00
C ARG A 69 17.90 -8.02 -15.43
N VAL A 70 17.64 -6.73 -15.55
CA VAL A 70 16.46 -6.19 -16.23
C VAL A 70 16.51 -6.66 -17.69
N ALA A 71 15.36 -7.06 -18.25
CA ALA A 71 15.28 -7.48 -19.63
C ALA A 71 15.72 -6.33 -20.56
N GLY A 72 16.48 -6.65 -21.62
CA GLY A 72 17.10 -5.61 -22.47
C GLY A 72 16.10 -4.67 -23.17
N SER A 73 14.85 -5.08 -23.31
CA SER A 73 13.76 -4.26 -23.85
C SER A 73 13.07 -3.37 -22.80
N VAL A 74 13.40 -3.52 -21.51
CA VAL A 74 12.74 -2.81 -20.41
C VAL A 74 13.64 -1.71 -19.88
N ARG A 75 13.07 -0.50 -19.79
CA ARG A 75 13.66 0.60 -19.04
C ARG A 75 13.18 0.56 -17.59
N MET A 76 14.09 0.49 -16.62
CA MET A 76 13.72 0.49 -15.19
C MET A 76 14.29 1.70 -14.46
N LEU A 77 13.44 2.44 -13.75
CA LEU A 77 13.80 3.57 -12.90
C LEU A 77 13.56 3.23 -11.43
N VAL A 78 14.50 3.59 -10.56
CA VAL A 78 14.40 3.44 -9.11
C VAL A 78 14.65 4.79 -8.43
N VAL A 79 13.64 5.29 -7.71
CA VAL A 79 13.62 6.63 -7.11
C VAL A 79 13.39 6.55 -5.60
N PRO A 80 14.40 6.84 -4.77
CA PRO A 80 14.20 6.91 -3.31
C PRO A 80 13.15 7.95 -2.92
N GLY A 81 12.41 7.69 -1.85
CA GLY A 81 11.35 8.60 -1.38
C GLY A 81 11.88 9.88 -0.74
N SER A 82 13.15 9.90 -0.30
CA SER A 82 13.81 11.07 0.27
C SER A 82 15.33 10.94 0.20
N ALA A 83 16.06 12.05 0.42
CA ALA A 83 17.51 12.05 0.52
C ALA A 83 18.02 11.18 1.68
N ALA A 84 17.28 11.11 2.79
CA ALA A 84 17.63 10.24 3.92
C ALA A 84 17.52 8.75 3.54
N VAL A 85 16.45 8.35 2.84
CA VAL A 85 16.31 6.98 2.36
C VAL A 85 17.38 6.64 1.33
N LYS A 86 17.71 7.56 0.43
CA LYS A 86 18.77 7.37 -0.56
C LYS A 86 20.11 7.06 0.11
N ARG A 87 20.54 7.89 1.06
CA ARG A 87 21.78 7.67 1.81
C ARG A 87 21.79 6.33 2.54
N ALA A 88 20.68 5.96 3.20
CA ALA A 88 20.58 4.67 3.88
C ALA A 88 20.64 3.49 2.89
N ALA A 89 19.99 3.59 1.73
CA ALA A 89 20.04 2.58 0.69
C ALA A 89 21.44 2.41 0.09
N GLU A 90 22.17 3.51 -0.09
CA GLU A 90 23.56 3.52 -0.58
C GLU A 90 24.53 2.94 0.46
N GLN A 91 24.33 3.24 1.75
CA GLN A 91 25.08 2.62 2.84
C GLN A 91 24.88 1.09 2.90
N GLU A 92 23.72 0.60 2.50
CA GLU A 92 23.43 -0.84 2.37
C GLU A 92 23.87 -1.45 1.03
N GLY A 93 24.38 -0.64 0.10
CA GLY A 93 24.75 -1.07 -1.25
C GLY A 93 23.57 -1.48 -2.14
N LEU A 94 22.34 -1.02 -1.83
CA LEU A 94 21.16 -1.33 -2.64
C LEU A 94 21.25 -0.65 -4.02
N ASP A 95 21.81 0.54 -4.08
CA ASP A 95 22.07 1.29 -5.31
C ASP A 95 22.99 0.49 -6.27
N ALA A 96 24.01 -0.19 -5.74
CA ALA A 96 24.87 -1.07 -6.52
C ALA A 96 24.10 -2.28 -7.07
N VAL A 97 23.17 -2.86 -6.30
CA VAL A 97 22.29 -3.94 -6.78
C VAL A 97 21.43 -3.46 -7.95
N PHE A 98 20.82 -2.28 -7.84
CA PHE A 98 19.98 -1.71 -8.90
C PHE A 98 20.79 -1.43 -10.17
N ARG A 99 21.94 -0.77 -10.06
CA ARG A 99 22.81 -0.48 -11.21
C ARG A 99 23.36 -1.75 -11.86
N ALA A 100 23.77 -2.74 -11.07
CA ALA A 100 24.27 -4.02 -11.59
C ALA A 100 23.20 -4.80 -12.38
N ALA A 101 21.93 -4.66 -11.98
CA ALA A 101 20.80 -5.22 -12.71
C ALA A 101 20.45 -4.44 -13.99
N GLY A 102 21.04 -3.26 -14.21
CA GLY A 102 20.75 -2.39 -15.36
C GLY A 102 19.64 -1.37 -15.13
N ALA A 103 19.23 -1.14 -13.88
CA ALA A 103 18.24 -0.12 -13.54
C ALA A 103 18.89 1.26 -13.33
N GLU A 104 18.14 2.31 -13.66
CA GLU A 104 18.51 3.72 -13.43
C GLU A 104 18.28 4.08 -11.96
N TRP A 105 19.36 4.26 -11.19
CA TRP A 105 19.30 4.82 -9.84
C TRP A 105 19.20 6.34 -9.88
N ARG A 106 18.06 6.88 -9.45
CA ARG A 106 17.72 8.31 -9.59
C ARG A 106 17.85 9.08 -8.28
N GLU A 107 17.87 10.40 -8.40
CA GLU A 107 17.73 11.30 -7.25
C GLU A 107 16.30 11.29 -6.68
N PRO A 108 16.12 11.54 -5.38
CA PRO A 108 14.80 11.52 -4.75
C PRO A 108 13.89 12.58 -5.33
N GLY A 109 12.64 12.21 -5.61
CA GLY A 109 11.65 13.16 -6.12
C GLY A 109 10.38 12.49 -6.65
N CYS A 110 9.53 13.31 -7.26
CA CYS A 110 8.28 12.81 -7.86
C CYS A 110 8.55 11.97 -9.12
N SER A 111 9.48 12.39 -9.98
CA SER A 111 9.93 11.64 -11.17
C SER A 111 8.73 11.13 -12.00
N MET A 112 8.75 9.88 -12.45
CA MET A 112 7.74 9.28 -13.31
C MET A 112 6.35 9.23 -12.66
N CYS A 113 6.22 9.30 -11.33
CA CYS A 113 4.93 9.26 -10.62
C CYS A 113 3.94 10.33 -11.14
N ILE A 114 4.48 11.45 -11.64
CA ILE A 114 3.76 12.54 -12.29
C ILE A 114 4.52 13.06 -13.53
N ALA A 115 5.30 12.20 -14.20
CA ALA A 115 5.99 12.55 -15.45
C ALA A 115 6.88 13.81 -15.39
N MET A 116 7.57 14.03 -14.27
CA MET A 116 8.48 15.16 -14.10
C MET A 116 9.93 14.81 -14.44
N ASN A 117 10.75 15.84 -14.63
CA ASN A 117 12.21 15.72 -14.80
C ASN A 117 12.61 14.85 -16.01
N GLY A 118 11.76 14.77 -17.04
CA GLY A 118 11.99 13.96 -18.24
C GLY A 118 11.72 12.46 -18.06
N ASP A 119 11.31 12.01 -16.88
CA ASP A 119 10.96 10.61 -16.63
C ASP A 119 9.52 10.35 -17.13
N LEU A 120 9.41 10.21 -18.45
CA LEU A 120 8.17 9.98 -19.19
C LEU A 120 8.08 8.54 -19.69
N VAL A 121 6.85 8.04 -19.79
CA VAL A 121 6.48 6.84 -20.54
C VAL A 121 5.95 7.28 -21.89
N ALA A 122 6.48 6.72 -22.98
CA ALA A 122 6.09 7.14 -24.33
C ALA A 122 4.66 6.67 -24.68
N PRO A 123 3.99 7.33 -25.64
CA PRO A 123 2.66 6.90 -26.09
C PRO A 123 2.64 5.42 -26.51
N GLY A 124 1.64 4.68 -26.02
CA GLY A 124 1.47 3.26 -26.32
C GLY A 124 2.33 2.31 -25.48
N GLN A 125 3.35 2.79 -24.78
CA GLN A 125 4.15 1.94 -23.88
C GLN A 125 3.35 1.51 -22.65
N LEU A 126 3.62 0.29 -22.16
CA LEU A 126 3.10 -0.22 -20.90
C LEU A 126 4.14 -0.03 -19.79
N ALA A 127 3.74 0.72 -18.77
CA ALA A 127 4.48 0.92 -17.55
C ALA A 127 3.91 0.08 -16.39
N VAL A 128 4.79 -0.64 -15.69
CA VAL A 128 4.49 -1.21 -14.36
C VAL A 128 5.07 -0.28 -13.32
N SER A 129 4.20 0.37 -12.55
CA SER A 129 4.56 1.48 -11.66
C SER A 129 4.19 1.19 -10.23
N THR A 130 5.07 1.53 -9.28
CA THR A 130 4.75 1.51 -7.85
C THR A 130 4.20 2.85 -7.36
N SER A 131 3.62 3.67 -8.24
CA SER A 131 2.87 4.85 -7.81
C SER A 131 1.54 4.44 -7.15
N ASN A 132 0.77 5.42 -6.67
CA ASN A 132 -0.59 5.21 -6.15
C ASN A 132 -1.70 5.56 -7.16
N ARG A 133 -1.34 6.05 -8.35
CA ARG A 133 -2.29 6.59 -9.32
C ARG A 133 -1.82 6.29 -10.74
N ASN A 134 -2.74 5.82 -11.58
CA ASN A 134 -2.54 5.47 -12.98
C ASN A 134 -3.58 6.12 -13.92
N PHE A 135 -4.05 7.33 -13.58
CA PHE A 135 -4.90 8.12 -14.45
C PHE A 135 -4.26 8.33 -15.83
N GLU A 136 -5.09 8.39 -16.87
CA GLU A 136 -4.64 8.63 -18.24
C GLU A 136 -3.78 9.90 -18.31
N GLY A 137 -2.65 9.81 -19.03
CA GLY A 137 -1.73 10.93 -19.18
C GLY A 137 -0.81 11.21 -17.98
N ARG A 138 -1.03 10.58 -16.81
CA ARG A 138 -0.30 10.92 -15.57
C ARG A 138 1.20 10.66 -15.65
N GLN A 139 1.62 9.60 -16.33
CA GLN A 139 3.04 9.24 -16.51
C GLN A 139 3.53 9.55 -17.94
N GLY A 140 2.76 10.33 -18.70
CA GLY A 140 3.01 10.65 -20.10
C GLY A 140 1.72 10.52 -20.93
N PRO A 141 1.49 11.40 -21.93
CA PRO A 141 0.36 11.26 -22.85
C PRO A 141 0.36 9.88 -23.53
N GLY A 142 -0.78 9.18 -23.50
CA GLY A 142 -0.91 7.84 -24.07
C GLY A 142 -0.14 6.72 -23.36
N ALA A 143 0.44 6.99 -22.18
CA ALA A 143 1.10 5.97 -21.37
C ALA A 143 0.10 5.01 -20.73
N ARG A 144 0.26 3.71 -20.96
CA ARG A 144 -0.56 2.68 -20.32
C ARG A 144 0.10 2.31 -19.01
N THR A 145 -0.60 2.44 -17.88
CA THR A 145 0.01 2.23 -16.56
C THR A 145 -0.76 1.23 -15.72
N VAL A 146 -0.05 0.22 -15.21
CA VAL A 146 -0.57 -0.70 -14.18
C VAL A 146 0.17 -0.49 -12.87
N LEU A 147 -0.56 -0.52 -11.76
CA LEU A 147 -0.01 -0.35 -10.43
C LEU A 147 0.41 -1.68 -9.83
N ALA A 148 1.58 -1.73 -9.20
CA ALA A 148 2.12 -2.94 -8.60
C ALA A 148 2.94 -2.65 -7.34
N SER A 149 3.19 -3.68 -6.53
CA SER A 149 4.15 -3.61 -5.43
C SER A 149 5.60 -3.54 -5.94
N PRO A 150 6.57 -3.07 -5.14
CA PRO A 150 8.00 -3.06 -5.51
C PRO A 150 8.54 -4.40 -5.99
N ALA A 151 8.17 -5.49 -5.30
CA ALA A 151 8.61 -6.84 -5.66
C ALA A 151 7.98 -7.34 -6.97
N SER A 152 6.73 -6.98 -7.25
CA SER A 152 6.06 -7.32 -8.52
C SER A 152 6.58 -6.49 -9.69
N ALA A 153 6.83 -5.19 -9.48
CA ALA A 153 7.46 -4.32 -10.48
C ALA A 153 8.86 -4.83 -10.86
N ALA A 154 9.71 -5.13 -9.87
CA ALA A 154 11.03 -5.69 -10.12
C ALA A 154 10.97 -7.07 -10.82
N ALA A 155 9.99 -7.91 -10.51
CA ALA A 155 9.82 -9.20 -11.18
C ALA A 155 9.39 -9.03 -12.65
N ALA A 156 8.54 -8.05 -12.94
CA ALA A 156 8.17 -7.70 -14.31
C ALA A 156 9.37 -7.16 -15.09
N ALA A 157 10.23 -6.34 -14.46
CA ALA A 157 11.43 -5.81 -15.09
C ALA A 157 12.41 -6.90 -15.54
N VAL A 158 12.63 -7.90 -14.69
CA VAL A 158 13.49 -9.06 -15.02
C VAL A 158 12.87 -9.92 -16.12
N ALA A 159 11.55 -10.09 -16.11
CA ALA A 159 10.87 -10.97 -17.06
C ALA A 159 10.60 -10.33 -18.43
N GLY A 160 10.64 -9.00 -18.54
CA GLY A 160 10.23 -8.30 -19.77
C GLY A 160 8.72 -8.25 -20.00
N MET A 161 7.93 -8.70 -19.01
CA MET A 161 6.49 -8.87 -19.13
C MET A 161 5.81 -8.83 -17.78
N HIS A 162 4.50 -8.56 -17.79
CA HIS A 162 3.67 -8.54 -16.61
C HIS A 162 3.57 -9.95 -16.02
N ARG A 163 4.01 -10.11 -14.78
CA ARG A 163 4.21 -11.42 -14.15
C ARG A 163 4.01 -11.29 -12.65
N ARG A 164 3.50 -12.36 -12.03
CA ARG A 164 3.53 -12.52 -10.59
C ARG A 164 4.98 -12.64 -10.09
N SER A 165 5.36 -11.83 -9.11
CA SER A 165 6.61 -12.09 -8.39
C SER A 165 6.52 -13.47 -7.73
N ALA A 166 7.51 -14.34 -7.95
CA ALA A 166 7.65 -15.53 -7.11
C ALA A 166 7.69 -15.04 -5.66
N ARG A 167 7.00 -15.71 -4.73
CA ARG A 167 6.97 -15.29 -3.32
C ARG A 167 8.40 -14.99 -2.89
N VAL A 168 8.72 -13.71 -2.72
CA VAL A 168 10.01 -13.32 -2.18
C VAL A 168 9.98 -13.84 -0.76
N SER A 169 10.75 -14.89 -0.49
CA SER A 169 11.02 -15.40 0.85
C SER A 169 11.93 -14.40 1.57
N GLY A 170 11.47 -13.15 1.66
CA GLY A 170 12.06 -12.13 2.49
C GLY A 170 11.80 -12.51 3.94
N ARG A 171 12.76 -13.21 4.56
CA ARG A 171 12.93 -13.19 6.00
C ARG A 171 13.11 -11.73 6.42
N GLY A 172 12.04 -11.10 6.88
CA GLY A 172 12.08 -9.71 7.36
C GLY A 172 10.73 -9.01 7.52
N GLY A 173 9.69 -9.45 6.81
CA GLY A 173 8.32 -9.05 7.09
C GLY A 173 7.49 -10.29 7.38
N ARG A 174 6.90 -10.42 8.58
CA ARG A 174 5.84 -11.41 8.79
C ARG A 174 4.79 -11.15 7.72
N GLY A 175 4.68 -12.03 6.73
CA GLY A 175 3.53 -12.05 5.84
C GLY A 175 2.28 -12.10 6.72
N MET A 176 1.27 -11.31 6.38
CA MET A 176 0.03 -11.31 7.14
C MET A 176 -0.55 -12.72 7.12
N ASN A 177 -0.79 -13.30 8.29
CA ASN A 177 -1.50 -14.56 8.39
C ASN A 177 -2.93 -14.32 7.89
N PRO A 178 -3.38 -15.06 6.86
CA PRO A 178 -4.73 -14.86 6.33
C PRO A 178 -5.75 -15.12 7.44
N ILE A 179 -6.65 -14.16 7.67
CA ILE A 179 -7.79 -14.34 8.57
C ILE A 179 -8.83 -15.13 7.78
N ARG A 180 -8.95 -16.44 8.06
CA ARG A 180 -10.01 -17.30 7.50
C ARG A 180 -11.21 -17.38 8.43
N HIS A 181 -10.93 -17.53 9.72
CA HIS A 181 -11.90 -17.57 10.80
C HIS A 181 -11.34 -16.76 11.98
N LEU A 182 -12.19 -15.99 12.65
CA LEU A 182 -11.88 -15.31 13.89
C LEU A 182 -13.07 -15.45 14.84
N HIS A 183 -12.83 -16.06 16.00
CA HIS A 183 -13.75 -16.11 17.11
C HIS A 183 -13.09 -15.36 18.27
N ALA A 184 -13.62 -14.18 18.61
CA ALA A 184 -13.06 -13.34 19.64
C ALA A 184 -14.16 -12.49 20.29
N ARG A 185 -13.87 -11.98 21.50
CA ARG A 185 -14.77 -11.06 22.19
C ARG A 185 -14.72 -9.67 21.57
N THR A 186 -15.84 -8.97 21.69
CA THR A 186 -16.01 -7.61 21.19
C THR A 186 -15.84 -6.59 22.31
N VAL A 187 -15.36 -5.40 21.96
CA VAL A 187 -15.46 -4.20 22.77
C VAL A 187 -16.19 -3.13 21.96
N VAL A 188 -17.12 -2.43 22.60
CA VAL A 188 -17.98 -1.44 21.94
C VAL A 188 -17.50 -0.04 22.28
N LEU A 189 -17.09 0.71 21.26
CA LEU A 189 -16.81 2.13 21.33
C LEU A 189 -17.86 2.87 20.49
N ALA A 190 -19.03 3.12 21.08
CA ALA A 190 -20.21 3.65 20.38
C ALA A 190 -20.09 5.10 19.87
N HIS A 191 -18.89 5.68 19.85
CA HIS A 191 -18.69 7.04 19.33
C HIS A 191 -18.76 7.04 17.81
N GLU A 192 -19.37 8.07 17.26
CA GLU A 192 -19.37 8.33 15.81
C GLU A 192 -18.24 9.30 15.43
N ASN A 193 -17.92 9.34 14.14
CA ASN A 193 -16.93 10.24 13.55
C ASN A 193 -15.55 10.13 14.23
N ILE A 194 -15.16 8.90 14.55
CA ILE A 194 -13.84 8.62 15.12
C ILE A 194 -12.80 8.79 14.01
N ASP A 195 -12.18 9.97 13.95
CA ASP A 195 -11.14 10.27 12.96
C ASP A 195 -9.79 9.60 13.29
N THR A 196 -8.88 9.58 12.32
CA THR A 196 -7.55 8.97 12.51
C THR A 196 -6.66 9.67 13.53
N ASP A 197 -6.91 10.93 13.87
CA ASP A 197 -6.21 11.66 14.92
C ASP A 197 -6.74 11.24 16.30
N ARG A 198 -8.03 10.92 16.41
CA ARG A 198 -8.63 10.27 17.60
C ARG A 198 -8.09 8.86 17.80
N ILE A 199 -7.89 8.09 16.73
CA ILE A 199 -7.30 6.75 16.84
C ILE A 199 -5.83 6.85 17.26
N ILE A 200 -5.05 7.74 16.65
CA ILE A 200 -3.64 7.94 16.97
C ILE A 200 -3.29 9.43 16.86
N PRO A 201 -3.14 10.15 17.99
CA PRO A 201 -2.84 11.57 17.97
C PRO A 201 -1.54 11.89 17.25
N ARG A 202 -1.45 13.13 16.76
CA ARG A 202 -0.27 13.61 16.03
C ARG A 202 0.88 13.82 17.02
N ALA A 203 1.62 12.77 17.35
CA ALA A 203 2.93 12.95 17.98
C ALA A 203 3.83 13.77 17.03
N SER A 204 4.70 14.61 17.60
CA SER A 204 5.65 15.47 16.86
C SER A 204 6.70 14.69 16.04
N SER A 205 6.76 13.37 16.17
CA SER A 205 7.35 12.43 15.21
C SER A 205 6.90 11.01 15.58
N PRO A 206 5.93 10.39 14.87
CA PRO A 206 5.57 9.01 15.15
C PRO A 206 6.80 8.11 14.90
N PRO A 207 7.08 7.15 15.80
CA PRO A 207 8.21 6.25 15.63
C PRO A 207 8.07 5.45 14.34
N PRO A 208 9.17 5.16 13.62
CA PRO A 208 9.12 4.40 12.37
C PRO A 208 8.75 2.91 12.56
N ALA A 209 8.53 2.47 13.80
CA ALA A 209 8.27 1.09 14.16
C ALA A 209 6.78 0.83 14.42
N ARG A 210 6.30 -0.36 14.03
CA ARG A 210 4.90 -0.79 14.23
C ARG A 210 4.56 -1.10 15.70
N SER A 211 5.57 -1.47 16.49
CA SER A 211 5.42 -1.88 17.89
C SER A 211 5.41 -0.69 18.84
N GLY A 212 4.62 -0.78 19.91
CA GLY A 212 4.51 0.25 20.94
C GLY A 212 3.57 1.40 20.57
N LEU A 213 2.83 1.30 19.47
CA LEU A 213 1.79 2.26 19.06
C LEU A 213 0.47 2.02 19.79
N GLY A 214 0.20 0.80 20.27
CA GLY A 214 -1.05 0.43 20.93
C GLY A 214 -1.30 1.18 22.22
N ARG A 215 -0.25 1.58 22.94
CA ARG A 215 -0.36 2.44 24.13
C ARG A 215 -0.83 3.85 23.80
N HIS A 216 -0.68 4.30 22.55
CA HIS A 216 -1.11 5.61 22.07
C HIS A 216 -2.48 5.56 21.37
N ALA A 217 -3.06 4.37 21.21
CA ALA A 217 -4.38 4.23 20.64
C ALA A 217 -5.42 4.91 21.53
N PHE A 218 -6.20 5.82 20.94
CA PHE A 218 -7.22 6.62 21.63
C PHE A 218 -6.69 7.42 22.82
N GLN A 219 -5.43 7.88 22.76
CA GLN A 219 -4.74 8.43 23.92
C GLN A 219 -5.54 9.52 24.65
N ASP A 220 -6.17 10.44 23.92
CA ASP A 220 -6.95 11.55 24.48
C ASP A 220 -8.22 11.12 25.23
N TRP A 221 -8.71 9.90 24.97
CA TRP A 221 -9.87 9.32 25.66
C TRP A 221 -9.47 8.23 26.65
N ARG A 222 -8.35 7.57 26.40
CA ARG A 222 -7.90 6.40 27.16
C ARG A 222 -7.10 6.78 28.39
N TYR A 223 -6.45 7.93 28.42
CA TYR A 223 -5.63 8.34 29.55
C TYR A 223 -6.04 9.73 30.03
N ARG A 224 -5.89 9.93 31.33
CA ARG A 224 -6.02 11.23 31.97
C ARG A 224 -4.80 12.09 31.66
N SER A 225 -4.87 13.38 32.00
CA SER A 225 -3.77 14.34 31.76
C SER A 225 -2.47 13.98 32.48
N ASP A 226 -2.54 13.22 33.58
CA ASP A 226 -1.37 12.69 34.31
C ASP A 226 -0.80 11.40 33.68
N GLY A 227 -1.39 10.91 32.59
CA GLY A 227 -0.99 9.70 31.88
C GLY A 227 -1.53 8.40 32.49
N THR A 228 -2.32 8.46 33.57
CA THR A 228 -2.97 7.27 34.13
C THR A 228 -4.15 6.81 33.26
N PRO A 229 -4.40 5.49 33.13
CA PRO A 229 -5.57 5.00 32.38
C PRO A 229 -6.86 5.54 32.98
N ASP A 230 -7.75 6.08 32.14
CA ASP A 230 -9.08 6.46 32.58
C ASP A 230 -9.95 5.19 32.78
N PRO A 231 -10.35 4.84 34.02
CA PRO A 231 -11.17 3.67 34.28
C PRO A 231 -12.58 3.80 33.71
N ALA A 232 -13.02 4.96 33.22
CA ALA A 232 -14.29 5.10 32.52
C ALA A 232 -14.21 4.68 31.05
N PHE A 233 -13.01 4.71 30.45
CA PHE A 233 -12.85 4.43 29.03
C PHE A 233 -12.92 2.93 28.74
N VAL A 234 -13.72 2.57 27.73
CA VAL A 234 -14.10 1.16 27.44
C VAL A 234 -12.90 0.23 27.25
N LEU A 235 -11.79 0.70 26.67
CA LEU A 235 -10.59 -0.14 26.46
C LEU A 235 -9.72 -0.34 27.71
N ASN A 236 -10.00 0.38 28.81
CA ASN A 236 -9.33 0.17 30.10
C ASN A 236 -10.15 -0.69 31.05
N GLN A 237 -11.40 -1.00 30.69
CA GLN A 237 -12.27 -1.86 31.48
C GLN A 237 -11.75 -3.31 31.45
N PRO A 238 -11.80 -4.05 32.58
CA PRO A 238 -11.39 -5.46 32.63
C PRO A 238 -12.09 -6.33 31.57
N GLU A 239 -13.34 -6.02 31.23
CA GLU A 239 -14.14 -6.74 30.24
C GLU A 239 -13.56 -6.64 28.83
N ALA A 240 -12.85 -5.54 28.52
CA ALA A 240 -12.22 -5.33 27.22
C ALA A 240 -10.88 -6.07 27.09
N GLN A 241 -10.31 -6.59 28.19
CA GLN A 241 -9.01 -7.27 28.15
C GLN A 241 -9.09 -8.52 27.29
N GLY A 242 -8.33 -8.57 26.19
CA GLY A 242 -8.34 -9.71 25.26
C GLY A 242 -9.52 -9.70 24.28
N CYS A 243 -10.28 -8.60 24.19
CA CYS A 243 -11.15 -8.37 23.03
C CYS A 243 -10.28 -8.07 21.80
N GLU A 244 -10.60 -8.73 20.69
CA GLU A 244 -9.89 -8.54 19.41
C GLU A 244 -10.78 -7.85 18.37
N ILE A 245 -12.06 -7.62 18.68
CA ILE A 245 -13.02 -7.00 17.76
C ILE A 245 -13.50 -5.69 18.35
N LEU A 246 -13.27 -4.58 17.64
CA LEU A 246 -13.81 -3.27 17.99
C LEU A 246 -15.10 -3.04 17.20
N VAL A 247 -16.21 -2.80 17.92
CA VAL A 247 -17.45 -2.31 17.32
C VAL A 247 -17.51 -0.82 17.56
N ALA A 248 -17.55 -0.02 16.49
CA ALA A 248 -17.55 1.43 16.55
C ALA A 248 -18.83 2.03 15.96
N GLY A 249 -19.14 3.26 16.36
CA GLY A 249 -20.20 4.05 15.74
C GLY A 249 -19.90 4.43 14.29
N ARG A 250 -20.82 5.15 13.66
CA ARG A 250 -20.75 5.54 12.25
C ARG A 250 -19.52 6.39 11.93
N ASN A 251 -19.00 6.24 10.71
CA ASN A 251 -17.94 7.06 10.11
C ASN A 251 -16.58 6.91 10.83
N PHE A 252 -16.13 5.66 11.00
CA PHE A 252 -14.87 5.31 11.64
C PHE A 252 -13.66 5.49 10.70
N GLY A 253 -12.56 5.99 11.25
CA GLY A 253 -11.30 6.18 10.55
C GLY A 253 -11.32 7.35 9.56
N CYS A 254 -12.22 8.31 9.73
CA CYS A 254 -12.31 9.47 8.85
C CYS A 254 -11.11 10.43 8.99
N GLY A 255 -11.01 11.40 8.08
CA GLY A 255 -9.93 12.39 8.08
C GLY A 255 -8.65 11.92 7.41
N SER A 256 -7.50 12.15 8.05
CA SER A 256 -6.18 12.05 7.44
C SER A 256 -5.77 10.63 7.01
N SER A 257 -4.95 10.52 5.96
CA SER A 257 -4.32 9.25 5.56
C SER A 257 -3.18 8.88 6.52
N ARG A 258 -3.51 8.27 7.66
CA ARG A 258 -2.55 7.80 8.66
C ARG A 258 -2.48 6.28 8.72
N GLU A 259 -1.45 5.70 8.11
CA GLU A 259 -1.17 4.25 8.24
C GLU A 259 -0.86 3.82 9.68
N HIS A 260 -0.47 4.74 10.55
CA HIS A 260 -0.27 4.47 11.98
C HIS A 260 -1.56 4.10 12.71
N ALA A 261 -2.73 4.53 12.22
CA ALA A 261 -4.01 4.25 12.87
C ALA A 261 -4.30 2.74 12.93
N PRO A 262 -4.28 1.98 11.82
CA PRO A 262 -4.43 0.52 11.90
C PRO A 262 -3.27 -0.17 12.65
N TRP A 263 -2.05 0.37 12.62
CA TRP A 263 -0.95 -0.19 13.44
C TRP A 263 -1.19 -0.06 14.93
N ALA A 264 -1.69 1.09 15.38
CA ALA A 264 -2.01 1.31 16.79
C ALA A 264 -3.12 0.36 17.26
N LEU A 265 -4.15 0.14 16.43
CA LEU A 265 -5.21 -0.82 16.76
C LEU A 265 -4.68 -2.27 16.84
N LEU A 266 -3.86 -2.68 15.86
CA LEU A 266 -3.23 -4.00 15.86
C LEU A 266 -2.32 -4.22 17.07
N ASP A 267 -1.50 -3.23 17.40
CA ASP A 267 -0.58 -3.29 18.54
C ASP A 267 -1.33 -3.17 19.89
N ALA A 268 -2.56 -2.63 19.89
CA ALA A 268 -3.48 -2.69 21.03
C ALA A 268 -4.20 -4.04 21.16
N GLY A 269 -3.95 -4.99 20.25
CA GLY A 269 -4.55 -6.33 20.26
C GLY A 269 -5.83 -6.47 19.43
N LEU A 270 -6.28 -5.40 18.77
CA LEU A 270 -7.48 -5.43 17.92
C LEU A 270 -7.14 -5.97 16.53
N ARG A 271 -7.98 -6.85 16.01
CA ARG A 271 -7.84 -7.48 14.70
C ARG A 271 -8.97 -7.15 13.74
N VAL A 272 -10.12 -6.73 14.26
CA VAL A 272 -11.29 -6.37 13.46
C VAL A 272 -11.85 -5.04 13.95
N VAL A 273 -12.28 -4.21 13.02
CA VAL A 273 -13.16 -3.07 13.27
C VAL A 273 -14.46 -3.29 12.51
N ILE A 274 -15.58 -3.18 13.23
CA ILE A 274 -16.94 -3.24 12.69
C ILE A 274 -17.56 -1.87 12.91
N SER A 275 -18.13 -1.27 11.86
CA SER A 275 -18.85 0.01 11.95
C SER A 275 -19.91 0.08 10.84
N SER A 276 -20.91 0.95 10.99
CA SER A 276 -21.89 1.22 9.94
C SER A 276 -21.34 2.03 8.76
N GLU A 277 -20.20 2.71 8.95
CA GLU A 277 -19.51 3.43 7.88
C GLU A 277 -18.02 3.54 8.21
N ILE A 278 -17.14 3.12 7.28
CA ILE A 278 -15.69 3.17 7.45
C ILE A 278 -15.09 3.96 6.28
N ALA A 279 -14.27 4.96 6.58
CA ALA A 279 -13.66 5.80 5.55
C ALA A 279 -12.72 5.00 4.62
N ASP A 280 -12.80 5.25 3.32
CA ASP A 280 -12.10 4.48 2.27
C ASP A 280 -10.58 4.41 2.46
N ILE A 281 -9.97 5.53 2.85
CA ILE A 281 -8.52 5.64 3.06
C ILE A 281 -8.10 4.76 4.24
N PHE A 282 -8.84 4.84 5.35
CA PHE A 282 -8.58 4.00 6.51
C PHE A 282 -8.81 2.53 6.18
N ARG A 283 -9.90 2.18 5.49
CA ARG A 283 -10.20 0.80 5.05
C ARG A 283 -9.06 0.23 4.20
N SER A 284 -8.56 1.00 3.23
CA SER A 284 -7.42 0.60 2.39
C SER A 284 -6.17 0.32 3.24
N ASN A 285 -5.85 1.22 4.19
CA ASN A 285 -4.71 1.07 5.07
C ASN A 285 -4.87 -0.10 6.04
N ALA A 286 -6.07 -0.32 6.58
CA ALA A 286 -6.39 -1.43 7.48
C ALA A 286 -6.13 -2.78 6.79
N LEU A 287 -6.70 -2.99 5.62
CA LEU A 287 -6.56 -4.25 4.87
C LEU A 287 -5.10 -4.53 4.45
N LYS A 288 -4.34 -3.49 4.07
CA LYS A 288 -2.90 -3.62 3.76
C LYS A 288 -2.06 -4.03 4.96
N ASN A 289 -2.55 -3.80 6.17
CA ASN A 289 -1.82 -4.03 7.42
C ASN A 289 -2.39 -5.18 8.27
N GLY A 290 -3.47 -5.81 7.82
CA GLY A 290 -4.00 -7.03 8.44
C GLY A 290 -5.07 -6.77 9.50
N LEU A 291 -5.58 -5.54 9.56
CA LEU A 291 -6.76 -5.19 10.32
C LEU A 291 -7.99 -5.35 9.42
N LEU A 292 -8.93 -6.19 9.81
CA LEU A 292 -10.15 -6.43 9.03
C LEU A 292 -11.16 -5.33 9.31
N ALA A 293 -11.48 -4.52 8.29
CA ALA A 293 -12.49 -3.47 8.38
C ALA A 293 -13.80 -3.96 7.74
N ILE A 294 -14.83 -4.16 8.57
CA ILE A 294 -16.14 -4.68 8.18
C ILE A 294 -17.17 -3.56 8.30
N THR A 295 -17.85 -3.26 7.20
CA THR A 295 -19.02 -2.39 7.20
C THR A 295 -20.27 -3.24 7.34
N VAL A 296 -21.17 -2.85 8.24
CA VAL A 296 -22.50 -3.48 8.41
C VAL A 296 -23.59 -2.44 8.19
N ASP A 297 -24.81 -2.86 7.87
CA ASP A 297 -25.92 -1.92 7.79
C ASP A 297 -26.22 -1.32 9.17
N ALA A 298 -26.67 -0.06 9.19
CA ALA A 298 -27.19 0.53 10.42
C ALA A 298 -28.47 -0.22 10.82
N ALA A 299 -28.55 -0.62 12.09
CA ALA A 299 -29.74 -1.24 12.67
C ALA A 299 -30.85 -0.21 12.92
#